data_AF-A0A7U9SDW6-F1
#
_entry.id   AF-A0A7U9SDW6-F1
#
_cell.length_a   1.000
_cell.length_b   1.000
_cell.length_c   1.000
_cell.angle_alpha   90.00
_cell.angle_beta   90.00
_cell.angle_gamma   90.00
#
_symmetry.space_group_name_H-M   'P 1'
#
loop_
_entity.id
_entity.type
_entity.pdbx_description
1 polymer ?
#
loop_
_entity_poly.entity_id
_entity_poly.type
_entity_poly.pdbx_seq_one_letter_code
_entity_poly.pdbx_strand_id
1 'polypeptide(L)'
;MNLSDSKKKLALAGVVCGLVAVCLALLGNPANMAFCIACFIRDTAGAFGMHQAEVVQYARPEIIGLVLGSFLIAVATKEYRSTAGSSPMIRFVLGVIIMIGALVFLGCPLRMIIRMSAGDLNAWVALIGFILGIATGVFALKNGFSLGRAYATNKINGAVLPVIVTGILVLALATSLLKASEAGPGSMHAPVIASLIGGLVFGAFAQKSRMCFAGSMRDVILMKNFDLFSVIAGLFVVLLIFNIATGRFVAGFNTPGVIAHSEHLWNILGMYTVGFAAVLAGGCPLRQLILAGQGSSDAAVTVAGMFVGGAICHNFGLAASGTSLNPETKELVAGAVPLNGKIACIICIVICFVIAFTCKREEAK
;
A
#
# COMPACT_ATOMS: atom_id res chain seq x y z
N MET A 1 -14.82 15.95 -14.22
CA MET A 1 -14.16 17.03 -13.43
C MET A 1 -12.67 16.74 -13.34
N ASN A 2 -11.80 17.68 -13.75
CA ASN A 2 -10.35 17.47 -13.69
C ASN A 2 -9.79 17.98 -12.35
N LEU A 3 -9.38 17.04 -11.49
CA LEU A 3 -8.91 17.33 -10.13
C LEU A 3 -7.43 17.72 -10.09
N SER A 4 -6.66 17.41 -11.15
CA SER A 4 -5.22 17.68 -11.25
C SER A 4 -4.86 19.11 -11.62
N ASP A 5 -5.83 19.95 -11.99
CA ASP A 5 -5.56 21.27 -12.58
C ASP A 5 -5.31 22.37 -11.53
N SER A 6 -5.43 22.05 -10.24
CA SER A 6 -5.21 23.01 -9.17
C SER A 6 -4.78 22.32 -7.87
N LYS A 7 -3.78 22.91 -7.19
CA LYS A 7 -3.35 22.51 -5.84
C LYS A 7 -4.52 22.44 -4.84
N LYS A 8 -5.50 23.35 -4.94
CA LYS A 8 -6.67 23.35 -4.04
C LYS A 8 -7.56 22.13 -4.26
N LYS A 9 -7.77 21.73 -5.53
CA LYS A 9 -8.57 20.54 -5.89
C LYS A 9 -7.86 19.25 -5.48
N LEU A 10 -6.54 19.20 -5.62
CA LEU A 10 -5.71 18.09 -5.14
C LEU A 10 -5.74 17.95 -3.62
N ALA A 11 -5.60 19.06 -2.89
CA ALA A 11 -5.75 19.05 -1.43
C ALA A 11 -7.16 18.58 -1.01
N LEU A 12 -8.22 19.04 -1.68
CA LEU A 12 -9.59 18.58 -1.42
C LEU A 12 -9.75 17.08 -1.67
N ALA A 13 -9.14 16.52 -2.72
CA ALA A 13 -9.14 15.08 -2.93
C ALA A 13 -8.45 14.33 -1.78
N GLY A 14 -7.37 14.89 -1.24
CA GLY A 14 -6.70 14.41 -0.03
C GLY A 14 -7.62 14.42 1.19
N VAL A 15 -8.35 15.52 1.40
CA VAL A 15 -9.33 15.67 2.49
C VAL A 15 -10.41 14.59 2.40
N VAL A 16 -11.00 14.39 1.22
CA VAL A 16 -12.03 13.36 1.00
C VAL A 16 -11.48 11.96 1.33
N CYS A 17 -10.28 11.63 0.86
CA CYS A 17 -9.64 10.35 1.15
C CYS A 17 -9.33 10.18 2.65
N GLY A 18 -8.91 11.26 3.33
CA GLY A 18 -8.72 11.28 4.77
C GLY A 18 -10.02 11.03 5.54
N LEU A 19 -11.12 11.69 5.14
CA LEU A 19 -12.44 11.47 5.73
C LEU A 19 -12.92 10.04 5.55
N VAL A 20 -12.74 9.45 4.37
CA VAL A 20 -13.06 8.03 4.14
C VAL A 20 -12.27 7.13 5.10
N ALA A 21 -10.97 7.37 5.27
CA ALA A 21 -10.15 6.58 6.19
C ALA A 21 -10.62 6.74 7.64
N VAL A 22 -10.99 7.95 8.07
CA VAL A 22 -11.57 8.22 9.39
C VAL A 22 -12.89 7.47 9.58
N CYS A 23 -13.82 7.59 8.63
CA CYS A 23 -15.12 6.91 8.70
C CYS A 23 -14.95 5.40 8.81
N LEU A 24 -14.06 4.80 8.02
CA LEU A 24 -13.81 3.36 8.07
C LEU A 24 -13.17 2.93 9.39
N ALA A 25 -12.26 3.74 9.95
CA ALA A 25 -11.69 3.49 11.27
C ALA A 25 -12.72 3.60 12.41
N LEU A 26 -13.70 4.51 12.30
CA LEU A 26 -14.80 4.63 13.25
C LEU A 26 -15.79 3.48 13.15
N LEU A 27 -15.99 2.94 11.94
CA LEU A 27 -16.96 1.89 11.67
C LEU A 27 -16.44 0.47 11.95
N GLY A 28 -15.18 0.29 12.32
CA GLY A 28 -14.66 -1.01 12.78
C GLY A 28 -13.31 -1.43 12.23
N ASN A 29 -12.74 -0.72 11.24
CA ASN A 29 -11.37 -1.03 10.80
C ASN A 29 -10.36 -0.74 11.91
N PRO A 30 -9.20 -1.45 11.95
CA PRO A 30 -8.21 -1.24 12.99
C PRO A 30 -7.74 0.22 12.95
N ALA A 31 -7.81 0.93 14.08
CA ALA A 31 -7.61 2.39 14.11
C ALA A 31 -6.27 2.85 13.53
N ASN A 32 -5.22 2.03 13.67
CA ASN A 32 -3.87 2.26 13.17
C ASN A 32 -3.60 1.71 11.76
N MET A 33 -4.59 1.06 11.14
CA MET A 33 -4.55 0.58 9.76
C MET A 33 -5.46 1.39 8.87
N ALA A 34 -6.70 1.67 9.34
CA ALA A 34 -7.83 2.35 8.71
C ALA A 34 -8.15 1.89 7.26
N PHE A 35 -7.21 2.13 6.35
CA PHE A 35 -7.26 1.76 4.95
C PHE A 35 -5.88 1.30 4.44
N CYS A 36 -5.25 0.32 5.11
CA CYS A 36 -3.89 -0.09 4.77
C CYS A 36 -3.85 -1.06 3.58
N ILE A 37 -3.27 -0.61 2.46
CA ILE A 37 -3.22 -1.40 1.23
C ILE A 37 -2.42 -2.69 1.38
N ALA A 38 -1.19 -2.63 1.89
CA ALA A 38 -0.34 -3.83 1.98
C ALA A 38 -0.93 -4.87 2.95
N CYS A 39 -1.38 -4.44 4.13
CA CYS A 39 -1.97 -5.34 5.10
C CYS A 39 -3.28 -5.95 4.58
N PHE A 40 -4.12 -5.20 3.88
CA PHE A 40 -5.37 -5.73 3.34
C PHE A 40 -5.17 -6.69 2.16
N ILE A 41 -4.16 -6.46 1.31
CA ILE A 41 -3.76 -7.43 0.27
C ILE A 41 -3.30 -8.74 0.92
N ARG A 42 -2.47 -8.66 1.96
CA ARG A 42 -2.05 -9.82 2.76
C ARG A 42 -3.25 -10.52 3.38
N ASP A 43 -4.17 -9.78 4.01
CA ASP A 43 -5.35 -10.38 4.65
C ASP A 43 -6.23 -11.11 3.65
N THR A 44 -6.29 -10.61 2.41
CA THR A 44 -6.96 -11.30 1.29
C THR A 44 -6.21 -12.57 0.91
N ALA A 45 -4.87 -12.57 0.88
CA ALA A 45 -4.10 -13.81 0.65
C ALA A 45 -4.35 -14.85 1.76
N GLY A 46 -4.51 -14.40 3.00
CA GLY A 46 -4.92 -15.24 4.13
C GLY A 46 -6.32 -15.81 3.96
N ALA A 47 -7.28 -15.01 3.50
CA ALA A 47 -8.64 -15.46 3.23
C ALA A 47 -8.70 -16.57 2.17
N PHE A 48 -7.76 -16.55 1.21
CA PHE A 48 -7.60 -17.58 0.19
C PHE A 48 -6.90 -18.84 0.71
N GLY A 49 -6.50 -18.86 1.98
CA GLY A 49 -5.76 -19.97 2.58
C GLY A 49 -4.31 -20.06 2.12
N MET A 50 -3.76 -19.04 1.46
CA MET A 50 -2.37 -19.05 0.98
C MET A 50 -1.35 -18.93 2.11
N HIS A 51 -1.76 -18.49 3.30
CA HIS A 51 -0.99 -18.59 4.53
C HIS A 51 -1.90 -18.97 5.71
N GLN A 52 -1.32 -19.61 6.72
CA GLN A 52 -2.10 -20.14 7.87
C GLN A 52 -2.14 -19.22 9.09
N ALA A 53 -1.68 -17.96 8.98
CA ALA A 53 -1.80 -17.00 10.07
C ALA A 53 -3.27 -16.59 10.33
N GLU A 54 -3.93 -17.25 11.29
CA GLU A 54 -5.36 -17.12 11.60
C GLU A 54 -5.80 -15.70 11.97
N VAL A 55 -4.89 -14.88 12.48
CA VAL A 55 -5.18 -13.50 12.93
C VAL A 55 -5.30 -12.48 11.80
N VAL A 56 -5.00 -12.86 10.57
CA VAL A 56 -4.88 -11.96 9.41
C VAL A 56 -5.46 -12.58 8.14
N GLN A 57 -6.68 -13.12 8.23
CA GLN A 57 -7.42 -13.75 7.12
C GLN A 57 -8.78 -13.05 6.99
N TYR A 58 -8.97 -12.23 5.96
CA TYR A 58 -10.30 -11.75 5.57
C TYR A 58 -10.19 -10.97 4.26
N ALA A 59 -11.05 -11.30 3.31
CA ALA A 59 -11.08 -10.65 2.00
C ALA A 59 -11.67 -9.24 2.14
N ARG A 60 -10.79 -8.23 2.15
CA ARG A 60 -11.11 -6.84 2.48
C ARG A 60 -11.89 -6.15 1.35
N PRO A 61 -13.20 -5.83 1.53
CA PRO A 61 -13.99 -5.16 0.49
C PRO A 61 -13.46 -3.76 0.12
N GLU A 62 -12.65 -3.15 0.98
CA GLU A 62 -11.96 -1.89 0.73
C GLU A 62 -11.06 -1.94 -0.51
N ILE A 63 -10.27 -3.01 -0.66
CA ILE A 63 -9.35 -3.18 -1.79
C ILE A 63 -10.15 -3.39 -3.09
N ILE A 64 -11.23 -4.14 -2.99
CA ILE A 64 -12.15 -4.40 -4.11
C ILE A 64 -12.77 -3.07 -4.54
N GLY A 65 -13.37 -2.33 -3.59
CA GLY A 65 -13.95 -1.01 -3.84
C GLY A 65 -12.91 -0.04 -4.42
N LEU A 66 -11.67 -0.05 -3.93
CA LEU A 66 -10.60 0.81 -4.45
C LEU A 66 -10.33 0.56 -5.94
N VAL A 67 -10.17 -0.71 -6.31
CA VAL A 67 -9.90 -1.10 -7.70
C VAL A 67 -11.11 -0.75 -8.57
N LEU A 68 -12.33 -1.12 -8.15
CA LEU A 68 -13.55 -0.84 -8.89
C LEU A 68 -13.84 0.66 -9.02
N GLY A 69 -13.59 1.44 -7.98
CA GLY A 69 -13.76 2.89 -7.98
C GLY A 69 -12.83 3.55 -8.99
N SER A 70 -11.57 3.11 -9.03
CA SER A 70 -10.61 3.59 -10.04
C SER A 70 -10.99 3.16 -11.46
N PHE A 71 -11.53 1.96 -11.65
CA PHE A 71 -11.99 1.46 -12.94
C PHE A 71 -13.22 2.24 -13.45
N LEU A 72 -14.26 2.35 -12.62
CA LEU A 72 -15.50 3.04 -12.97
C LEU A 72 -15.25 4.52 -13.31
N ILE A 73 -14.46 5.23 -12.50
CA ILE A 73 -14.17 6.63 -12.81
C ILE A 73 -13.34 6.76 -14.09
N ALA A 74 -12.39 5.86 -14.35
CA ALA A 74 -11.56 5.90 -15.56
C ALA A 74 -12.39 5.63 -16.82
N VAL A 75 -13.36 4.72 -16.75
CA VAL A 75 -14.32 4.49 -17.85
C VAL A 75 -15.22 5.72 -18.02
N ALA A 76 -15.80 6.25 -16.94
CA ALA A 76 -16.69 7.40 -16.98
C ALA A 76 -16.01 8.67 -17.52
N THR A 77 -14.72 8.87 -17.22
CA THR A 77 -13.93 10.01 -17.73
C THR A 77 -13.22 9.73 -19.05
N LYS A 78 -13.40 8.55 -19.64
CA LYS A 78 -12.72 8.10 -20.87
C LYS A 78 -11.17 8.11 -20.75
N GLU A 79 -10.66 7.94 -19.53
CA GLU A 79 -9.23 7.81 -19.22
C GLU A 79 -8.76 6.36 -19.17
N TYR A 80 -9.69 5.40 -19.19
CA TYR A 80 -9.38 3.97 -19.19
C TYR A 80 -8.48 3.61 -20.39
N ARG A 81 -7.34 2.97 -20.10
CA ARG A 81 -6.37 2.56 -21.11
C ARG A 81 -5.78 1.20 -20.77
N SER A 82 -6.10 0.21 -21.59
CA SER A 82 -5.50 -1.13 -21.49
C SER A 82 -4.05 -1.10 -21.98
N THR A 83 -3.09 -1.31 -21.08
CA THR A 83 -1.66 -1.33 -21.39
C THR A 83 -0.92 -2.51 -20.76
N ALA A 84 0.06 -3.06 -21.48
CA ALA A 84 0.89 -4.16 -21.02
C ALA A 84 2.27 -4.17 -21.70
N GLY A 85 3.18 -5.01 -21.20
CA GLY A 85 4.39 -5.43 -21.92
C GLY A 85 5.71 -4.93 -21.33
N SER A 86 5.70 -4.29 -20.15
CA SER A 86 6.94 -3.79 -19.52
C SER A 86 7.46 -4.75 -18.45
N SER A 87 8.35 -5.67 -18.85
CA SER A 87 9.10 -6.59 -17.97
C SER A 87 8.26 -7.24 -16.86
N PRO A 88 7.25 -8.07 -17.21
CA PRO A 88 6.24 -8.55 -16.26
C PRO A 88 6.84 -9.30 -15.08
N MET A 89 7.83 -10.17 -15.30
CA MET A 89 8.45 -10.93 -14.20
C MET A 89 9.19 -10.02 -13.21
N ILE A 90 9.88 -9.00 -13.70
CA ILE A 90 10.55 -8.02 -12.83
C ILE A 90 9.51 -7.25 -12.00
N ARG A 91 8.39 -6.86 -12.61
CA ARG A 91 7.29 -6.21 -11.89
C ARG A 91 6.66 -7.09 -10.82
N PHE A 92 6.48 -8.37 -11.10
CA PHE A 92 6.02 -9.36 -10.12
C PHE A 92 6.98 -9.43 -8.93
N VAL A 93 8.28 -9.58 -9.19
CA VAL A 93 9.33 -9.62 -8.15
C VAL A 93 9.35 -8.32 -7.34
N LEU A 94 9.26 -7.15 -8.00
CA LEU A 94 9.16 -5.87 -7.31
C LEU A 94 7.90 -5.78 -6.42
N GLY A 95 6.79 -6.37 -6.85
CA GLY A 95 5.58 -6.51 -6.02
C GLY A 95 5.82 -7.34 -4.76
N VAL A 96 6.50 -8.48 -4.89
CA VAL A 96 6.90 -9.32 -3.75
C VAL A 96 7.81 -8.53 -2.78
N ILE A 97 8.82 -7.85 -3.32
CA ILE A 97 9.76 -7.02 -2.53
C ILE A 97 9.03 -5.90 -1.78
N ILE A 98 8.12 -5.20 -2.45
CA ILE A 98 7.29 -4.15 -1.83
C ILE A 98 6.52 -4.73 -0.64
N MET A 99 5.95 -5.93 -0.78
CA MET A 99 5.19 -6.54 0.30
C MET A 99 6.08 -6.98 1.46
N ILE A 100 7.25 -7.56 1.19
CA ILE A 100 8.22 -7.94 2.24
C ILE A 100 8.64 -6.70 3.04
N GLY A 101 9.08 -5.63 2.37
CA GLY A 101 9.47 -4.40 3.05
C GLY A 101 8.31 -3.78 3.85
N ALA A 102 7.09 -3.83 3.30
CA ALA A 102 5.90 -3.33 3.99
C ALA A 102 5.54 -4.15 5.23
N LEU A 103 5.71 -5.48 5.21
CA LEU A 103 5.41 -6.34 6.36
C LEU A 103 6.55 -6.41 7.37
N VAL A 104 7.78 -6.10 6.99
CA VAL A 104 8.87 -5.79 7.93
C VAL A 104 8.52 -4.52 8.72
N PHE A 105 8.05 -3.45 8.09
CA PHE A 105 7.63 -2.22 8.78
C PHE A 105 6.24 -2.31 9.47
N LEU A 106 5.43 -3.32 9.13
CA LEU A 106 3.99 -3.38 9.44
C LEU A 106 3.21 -2.19 8.87
N GLY A 107 3.38 -1.91 7.57
CA GLY A 107 2.54 -0.96 6.86
C GLY A 107 3.01 -0.60 5.45
N CYS A 108 2.10 -0.04 4.67
CA CYS A 108 2.43 0.65 3.43
C CYS A 108 2.58 2.18 3.67
N PRO A 109 3.00 2.98 2.68
CA PRO A 109 3.14 4.43 2.85
C PRO A 109 1.87 5.14 3.36
N LEU A 110 0.68 4.69 2.92
CA LEU A 110 -0.58 5.21 3.46
C LEU A 110 -0.73 4.94 4.97
N ARG A 111 -0.41 3.73 5.42
CA ARG A 111 -0.45 3.39 6.86
C ARG A 111 0.64 4.10 7.65
N MET A 112 1.80 4.36 7.06
CA MET A 112 2.84 5.18 7.68
C MET A 112 2.29 6.58 7.99
N ILE A 113 1.60 7.22 7.04
CA ILE A 113 1.00 8.55 7.26
C ILE A 113 -0.13 8.51 8.31
N ILE A 114 -0.96 7.46 8.31
CA ILE A 114 -1.99 7.25 9.35
C ILE A 114 -1.33 7.13 10.73
N ARG A 115 -0.27 6.32 10.87
CA ARG A 115 0.49 6.15 12.12
C ARG A 115 1.16 7.46 12.56
N MET A 116 1.78 8.20 11.64
CA MET A 116 2.36 9.52 11.91
C MET A 116 1.32 10.49 12.47
N SER A 117 0.10 10.50 11.90
CA SER A 117 -0.99 11.38 12.34
C SER A 117 -1.56 11.02 13.71
N ALA A 118 -1.31 9.80 14.19
CA ALA A 118 -1.68 9.33 15.52
C ALA A 118 -0.58 9.55 16.57
N GLY A 119 0.59 10.07 16.18
CA GLY A 119 1.72 10.34 17.08
C GLY A 119 2.76 9.22 17.19
N ASP A 120 2.68 8.16 16.37
CA ASP A 120 3.68 7.08 16.37
C ASP A 120 5.03 7.56 15.80
N LEU A 121 6.02 7.71 16.67
CA LEU A 121 7.36 8.16 16.31
C LEU A 121 8.13 7.14 15.46
N ASN A 122 7.79 5.85 15.51
CA ASN A 122 8.39 4.86 14.62
C ASN A 122 8.04 5.10 13.15
N ALA A 123 6.84 5.64 12.89
CA ALA A 123 6.44 5.97 11.53
C ALA A 123 7.22 7.18 10.97
N TRP A 124 7.62 8.12 11.84
CA TRP A 124 8.52 9.22 11.48
C TRP A 124 9.95 8.72 11.20
N VAL A 125 10.44 7.77 12.00
CA VAL A 125 11.72 7.09 11.72
C VAL A 125 11.67 6.36 10.38
N ALA A 126 10.57 5.66 10.09
CA ALA A 126 10.38 4.95 8.83
C ALA A 126 10.26 5.88 7.61
N LEU A 127 9.72 7.11 7.80
CA LEU A 127 9.66 8.12 6.75
C LEU A 127 11.06 8.46 6.21
N ILE A 128 12.08 8.51 7.08
CA ILE A 128 13.48 8.72 6.66
C ILE A 128 13.89 7.63 5.68
N GLY A 129 13.65 6.37 6.03
CA GLY A 129 13.90 5.22 5.15
C GLY A 129 13.16 5.34 3.83
N PHE A 130 11.87 5.64 3.88
CA PHE A 130 11.04 5.81 2.68
C PHE A 130 11.60 6.87 1.72
N ILE A 131 11.98 8.03 2.23
CA ILE A 131 12.56 9.13 1.44
C ILE A 131 13.90 8.71 0.84
N LEU A 132 14.78 8.09 1.62
CA LEU A 132 16.09 7.61 1.14
C LEU A 132 15.93 6.55 0.05
N GLY A 133 15.01 5.60 0.22
CA GLY A 133 14.73 4.57 -0.79
C GLY A 133 14.22 5.17 -2.09
N ILE A 134 13.32 6.15 -2.01
CA ILE A 134 12.84 6.90 -3.17
C ILE A 134 13.99 7.64 -3.84
N ALA A 135 14.85 8.32 -3.07
CA ALA A 135 16.01 9.03 -3.60
C ALA A 135 16.96 8.08 -4.36
N THR A 136 17.23 6.88 -3.83
CA THR A 136 17.99 5.84 -4.54
C THR A 136 17.29 5.42 -5.84
N GLY A 137 15.98 5.21 -5.82
CA GLY A 137 15.22 4.89 -7.03
C GLY A 137 15.24 6.02 -8.06
N VAL A 138 15.16 7.29 -7.62
CA VAL A 138 15.27 8.47 -8.50
C VAL A 138 16.66 8.51 -9.13
N PHE A 139 17.71 8.22 -8.36
CA PHE A 139 19.06 8.12 -8.87
C PHE A 139 19.16 7.05 -9.97
N ALA A 140 18.61 5.86 -9.76
CA ALA A 140 18.55 4.82 -10.79
C ALA A 140 17.82 5.27 -12.06
N LEU A 141 16.67 5.95 -11.91
CA LEU A 141 15.92 6.52 -13.05
C LEU A 141 16.74 7.55 -13.83
N LYS A 142 17.49 8.42 -13.14
CA LYS A 142 18.40 9.39 -13.78
C LYS A 142 19.54 8.71 -14.53
N ASN A 143 20.00 7.55 -14.06
CA ASN A 143 21.03 6.72 -14.71
C ASN A 143 20.48 5.78 -15.80
N GLY A 144 19.25 6.03 -16.27
CA GLY A 144 18.69 5.33 -17.43
C GLY A 144 17.95 4.04 -17.10
N PHE A 145 17.62 3.75 -15.83
CA PHE A 145 16.78 2.60 -15.50
C PHE A 145 15.43 2.64 -16.23
N SER A 146 15.02 1.50 -16.79
CA SER A 146 13.71 1.34 -17.45
C SER A 146 13.29 -0.12 -17.51
N LEU A 147 12.01 -0.39 -17.28
CA LEU A 147 11.39 -1.71 -17.45
C LEU A 147 10.82 -1.92 -18.86
N GLY A 148 11.14 -1.03 -19.80
CA GLY A 148 10.57 -1.00 -21.14
C GLY A 148 9.27 -0.19 -21.21
N ARG A 149 8.78 0.01 -22.43
CA ARG A 149 7.55 0.76 -22.69
C ARG A 149 6.34 -0.16 -22.57
N ALA A 150 5.27 0.33 -21.94
CA ALA A 150 3.98 -0.33 -22.00
C ALA A 150 3.27 0.03 -23.31
N TYR A 151 2.73 -0.97 -24.00
CA TYR A 151 2.01 -0.84 -25.26
C TYR A 151 0.51 -0.97 -25.05
N ALA A 152 -0.28 -0.33 -25.91
CA ALA A 152 -1.72 -0.52 -25.92
C ALA A 152 -2.04 -1.97 -26.31
N THR A 153 -2.97 -2.59 -25.61
CA THR A 153 -3.37 -3.98 -25.84
C THR A 153 -4.89 -4.09 -25.89
N ASN A 154 -5.43 -5.31 -26.04
CA ASN A 154 -6.87 -5.56 -26.05
C ASN A 154 -7.51 -4.98 -24.77
N LYS A 155 -8.66 -4.31 -24.91
CA LYS A 155 -9.44 -3.74 -23.80
C LYS A 155 -9.71 -4.76 -22.69
N ILE A 156 -9.91 -6.03 -23.03
CA ILE A 156 -10.18 -7.08 -22.05
C ILE A 156 -9.02 -7.27 -21.09
N ASN A 157 -7.77 -7.18 -21.55
CA ASN A 157 -6.57 -7.45 -20.75
C ASN A 157 -6.50 -6.51 -19.52
N GLY A 158 -6.79 -5.22 -19.70
CA GLY A 158 -6.81 -4.26 -18.60
C GLY A 158 -8.02 -4.39 -17.66
N ALA A 159 -9.08 -5.08 -18.07
CA ALA A 159 -10.29 -5.29 -17.26
C ALA A 159 -10.21 -6.56 -16.40
N VAL A 160 -9.20 -7.41 -16.61
CA VAL A 160 -9.03 -8.69 -15.90
C VAL A 160 -9.00 -8.50 -14.38
N LEU A 161 -8.18 -7.59 -13.86
CA LEU A 161 -8.10 -7.40 -12.40
C LEU A 161 -9.43 -6.88 -11.80
N PRO A 162 -10.09 -5.83 -12.35
CA PRO A 162 -11.44 -5.44 -11.93
C PRO A 162 -12.43 -6.61 -11.88
N VAL A 163 -12.45 -7.47 -12.91
CA VAL A 163 -13.33 -8.65 -12.94
C VAL A 163 -12.98 -9.65 -11.86
N ILE A 164 -11.69 -9.95 -11.66
CA ILE A 164 -11.22 -10.85 -10.60
C ILE A 164 -11.69 -10.34 -9.25
N VAL A 165 -11.43 -9.08 -8.88
CA VAL A 165 -11.80 -8.56 -7.56
C VAL A 165 -13.31 -8.52 -7.35
N THR A 166 -14.12 -8.32 -8.39
CA THR A 166 -15.58 -8.50 -8.32
C THR A 166 -15.94 -9.96 -8.04
N GLY A 167 -15.27 -10.91 -8.70
CA GLY A 167 -15.43 -12.34 -8.41
C GLY A 167 -15.09 -12.68 -6.95
N ILE A 168 -14.02 -12.10 -6.40
CA ILE A 168 -13.67 -12.24 -4.97
C ILE A 168 -14.79 -11.72 -4.08
N LEU A 169 -15.39 -10.57 -4.41
CA LEU A 169 -16.50 -10.01 -3.64
C LEU A 169 -17.71 -10.94 -3.65
N VAL A 170 -18.06 -11.47 -4.82
CA VAL A 170 -19.18 -12.42 -4.95
C VAL A 170 -18.91 -13.67 -4.11
N LEU A 171 -17.70 -14.23 -4.19
CA LEU A 171 -17.32 -15.38 -3.35
C LEU A 171 -17.37 -15.04 -1.86
N ALA A 172 -16.90 -13.86 -1.45
CA ALA A 172 -16.91 -13.43 -0.06
C ALA A 172 -18.33 -13.24 0.52
N LEU A 173 -19.32 -12.90 -0.32
CA LEU A 173 -20.70 -12.64 0.11
C LEU A 173 -21.66 -13.81 -0.08
N ALA A 174 -21.46 -14.60 -1.13
CA ALA A 174 -22.36 -15.68 -1.52
C ALA A 174 -21.90 -17.06 -1.04
N THR A 175 -20.67 -17.19 -0.56
CA THR A 175 -20.09 -18.49 -0.17
C THR A 175 -19.31 -18.40 1.14
N SER A 176 -19.11 -19.53 1.80
CA SER A 176 -18.21 -19.68 2.95
C SER A 176 -16.80 -20.15 2.55
N LEU A 177 -16.42 -19.97 1.28
CA LEU A 177 -15.16 -20.50 0.73
C LEU A 177 -13.94 -19.76 1.29
N LEU A 178 -14.07 -18.46 1.54
CA LEU A 178 -12.98 -17.62 2.01
C LEU A 178 -12.91 -17.62 3.54
N LYS A 179 -11.70 -17.82 4.08
CA LYS A 179 -11.45 -17.79 5.52
C LYS A 179 -11.62 -16.38 6.09
N ALA A 180 -12.20 -16.31 7.28
CA ALA A 180 -12.32 -15.09 8.07
C ALA A 180 -11.76 -15.33 9.47
N SER A 181 -10.92 -14.41 9.94
CA SER A 181 -10.35 -14.43 11.27
C SER A 181 -11.42 -14.18 12.34
N GLU A 182 -11.36 -14.92 13.44
CA GLU A 182 -12.17 -14.66 14.63
C GLU A 182 -11.50 -13.64 15.57
N ALA A 183 -10.17 -13.59 15.57
CA ALA A 183 -9.37 -12.70 16.41
C ALA A 183 -8.29 -11.95 15.62
N GLY A 184 -7.75 -10.90 16.23
CA GLY A 184 -6.65 -10.11 15.67
C GLY A 184 -7.08 -9.12 14.56
N PRO A 185 -6.11 -8.58 13.81
CA PRO A 185 -6.40 -7.52 12.83
C PRO A 185 -7.35 -7.95 11.72
N GLY A 186 -7.37 -9.24 11.37
CA GLY A 186 -8.26 -9.82 10.37
C GLY A 186 -9.74 -9.70 10.74
N SER A 187 -10.08 -9.82 12.03
CA SER A 187 -11.47 -9.78 12.51
C SER A 187 -11.99 -8.36 12.76
N MET A 188 -11.10 -7.38 12.89
CA MET A 188 -11.46 -5.97 12.97
C MET A 188 -11.72 -5.42 11.56
N HIS A 189 -12.99 -5.27 11.20
CA HIS A 189 -13.39 -4.71 9.92
C HIS A 189 -14.68 -3.89 10.03
N ALA A 190 -14.80 -2.87 9.18
CA ALA A 190 -16.03 -2.13 8.98
C ALA A 190 -17.10 -3.00 8.28
N PRO A 191 -18.39 -2.62 8.33
CA PRO A 191 -19.43 -3.29 7.59
C PRO A 191 -19.13 -3.29 6.08
N VAL A 192 -19.37 -4.42 5.42
CA VAL A 192 -19.04 -4.65 4.00
C VAL A 192 -19.47 -3.48 3.10
N ILE A 193 -20.70 -2.99 3.27
CA ILE A 193 -21.25 -1.90 2.45
C ILE A 193 -20.44 -0.61 2.65
N ALA A 194 -20.10 -0.27 3.90
CA ALA A 194 -19.29 0.90 4.20
C ALA A 194 -17.87 0.76 3.63
N SER A 195 -17.25 -0.41 3.78
CA SER A 195 -15.94 -0.74 3.19
C SER A 195 -15.94 -0.61 1.67
N LEU A 196 -16.99 -1.09 1.00
CA LEU A 196 -17.12 -1.02 -0.45
C LEU A 196 -17.34 0.43 -0.93
N ILE A 197 -18.26 1.18 -0.30
CA ILE A 197 -18.50 2.60 -0.63
C ILE A 197 -17.24 3.42 -0.38
N GLY A 198 -16.60 3.23 0.78
CA GLY A 198 -15.34 3.90 1.12
C GLY A 198 -14.25 3.59 0.09
N GLY A 199 -14.09 2.31 -0.27
CA GLY A 199 -13.18 1.90 -1.33
C GLY A 199 -13.49 2.55 -2.68
N LEU A 200 -14.75 2.54 -3.12
CA LEU A 200 -15.18 3.14 -4.38
C LEU A 200 -14.86 4.64 -4.44
N VAL A 201 -15.20 5.38 -3.39
CA VAL A 201 -14.93 6.82 -3.28
C VAL A 201 -13.43 7.08 -3.25
N PHE A 202 -12.69 6.38 -2.38
CA PHE A 202 -11.24 6.52 -2.30
C PHE A 202 -10.58 6.23 -3.64
N GLY A 203 -10.99 5.14 -4.31
CA GLY A 203 -10.48 4.71 -5.60
C GLY A 203 -10.69 5.74 -6.69
N ALA A 204 -11.90 6.30 -6.76
CA ALA A 204 -12.24 7.32 -7.73
C ALA A 204 -11.40 8.60 -7.54
N PHE A 205 -11.28 9.09 -6.32
CA PHE A 205 -10.49 10.29 -6.01
C PHE A 205 -8.98 10.05 -6.17
N ALA A 206 -8.47 8.87 -5.78
CA ALA A 206 -7.06 8.51 -5.92
C ALA A 206 -6.64 8.37 -7.40
N GLN A 207 -7.53 7.84 -8.26
CA GLN A 207 -7.35 7.80 -9.72
C GLN A 207 -7.19 9.22 -10.27
N LYS A 208 -8.17 10.10 -10.00
CA LYS A 208 -8.23 11.45 -10.57
C LYS A 208 -7.17 12.41 -10.03
N SER A 209 -6.77 12.26 -8.77
CA SER A 209 -5.71 13.07 -8.15
C SER A 209 -4.31 12.51 -8.43
N ARG A 210 -4.21 11.34 -9.10
CA ARG A 210 -2.96 10.60 -9.29
C ARG A 210 -2.21 10.34 -7.97
N MET A 211 -2.97 10.09 -6.91
CA MET A 211 -2.42 9.92 -5.55
C MET A 211 -1.34 8.85 -5.54
N CYS A 212 -0.12 9.23 -5.14
CA CYS A 212 1.01 8.33 -5.01
C CYS A 212 2.02 8.88 -4.01
N PHE A 213 2.19 8.22 -2.87
CA PHE A 213 3.14 8.62 -1.83
C PHE A 213 4.59 8.58 -2.30
N ALA A 214 4.96 7.58 -3.12
CA ALA A 214 6.29 7.52 -3.69
C ALA A 214 6.48 8.58 -4.80
N GLY A 215 5.44 8.79 -5.62
CA GLY A 215 5.44 9.76 -6.71
C GLY A 215 5.54 11.20 -6.22
N SER A 216 4.83 11.56 -5.15
CA SER A 216 4.91 12.91 -4.58
C SER A 216 6.33 13.24 -4.11
N MET A 217 6.98 12.34 -3.37
CA MET A 217 8.35 12.56 -2.89
C MET A 217 9.35 12.55 -4.04
N ARG A 218 9.18 11.65 -5.02
CA ARG A 218 9.98 11.64 -6.24
C ARG A 218 9.89 12.97 -6.98
N ASP A 219 8.69 13.50 -7.16
CA ASP A 219 8.47 14.75 -7.92
C ASP A 219 9.01 15.97 -7.16
N VAL A 220 8.96 15.95 -5.81
CA VAL A 220 9.64 16.94 -4.96
C VAL A 220 11.17 16.84 -5.12
N ILE A 221 11.76 15.65 -5.08
CA ILE A 221 13.21 15.44 -5.19
C ILE A 221 13.73 15.77 -6.59
N LEU A 222 13.01 15.37 -7.64
CA LEU A 222 13.46 15.47 -9.03
C LEU A 222 13.14 16.85 -9.64
N MET A 223 11.93 17.35 -9.44
CA MET A 223 11.40 18.53 -10.12
C MET A 223 11.04 19.68 -9.17
N LYS A 224 11.21 19.51 -7.85
CA LYS A 224 10.73 20.46 -6.83
C LYS A 224 9.23 20.77 -6.96
N ASN A 225 8.44 19.82 -7.46
CA ASN A 225 7.00 19.98 -7.60
C ASN A 225 6.25 19.43 -6.37
N PHE A 226 5.49 20.28 -5.69
CA PHE A 226 4.71 19.96 -4.50
C PHE A 226 3.22 19.71 -4.76
N ASP A 227 2.78 19.66 -6.02
CA ASP A 227 1.37 19.46 -6.38
C ASP A 227 0.81 18.16 -5.80
N LEU A 228 1.45 17.02 -6.05
CA LEU A 228 1.01 15.73 -5.51
C LEU A 228 1.20 15.63 -4.00
N PHE A 229 2.15 16.39 -3.43
CA PHE A 229 2.34 16.46 -1.98
C PHE A 229 1.13 17.09 -1.30
N SER A 230 0.45 18.05 -1.95
CA SER A 230 -0.77 18.68 -1.39
C SER A 230 -1.90 17.68 -1.10
N VAL A 231 -2.00 16.60 -1.89
CA VAL A 231 -2.98 15.52 -1.66
C VAL A 231 -2.66 14.77 -0.36
N ILE A 232 -1.38 14.46 -0.13
CA ILE A 232 -0.93 13.74 1.07
C ILE A 232 -1.04 14.63 2.30
N ALA A 233 -0.70 15.91 2.16
CA ALA A 233 -0.87 16.89 3.22
C ALA A 233 -2.35 17.03 3.61
N GLY A 234 -3.26 17.11 2.65
CA GLY A 234 -4.71 17.15 2.91
C GLY A 234 -5.20 15.92 3.68
N LEU A 235 -4.75 14.72 3.26
CA LEU A 235 -5.06 13.47 3.97
C LEU A 235 -4.48 13.45 5.39
N PHE A 236 -3.23 13.87 5.56
CA PHE A 236 -2.55 13.90 6.86
C PHE A 236 -3.22 14.87 7.84
N VAL A 237 -3.58 16.07 7.39
CA VAL A 237 -4.22 17.09 8.22
C VAL A 237 -5.57 16.60 8.74
N VAL A 238 -6.40 15.98 7.90
CA VAL A 238 -7.69 15.42 8.34
C VAL A 238 -7.49 14.35 9.41
N LEU A 239 -6.56 13.42 9.19
CA LEU A 239 -6.28 12.36 10.15
C LEU A 239 -5.70 12.91 11.46
N LEU A 240 -4.83 13.92 11.40
CA LEU A 240 -4.25 14.55 12.57
C LEU A 240 -5.32 15.27 13.40
N ILE A 241 -6.17 16.08 12.76
CA ILE A 241 -7.30 16.74 13.44
C ILE A 241 -8.20 15.71 14.10
N PHE A 242 -8.53 14.62 13.40
CA PHE A 242 -9.34 13.55 13.95
C PHE A 242 -8.70 12.90 15.18
N ASN A 243 -7.41 12.55 15.13
CA ASN A 243 -6.71 11.92 16.26
C ASN A 243 -6.59 12.87 17.47
N ILE A 244 -6.37 14.16 17.24
CA ILE A 244 -6.35 15.17 18.32
C ILE A 244 -7.75 15.33 18.92
N ALA A 245 -8.78 15.51 18.09
CA ALA A 245 -10.16 15.74 18.52
C ALA A 245 -10.76 14.53 19.28
N THR A 246 -10.31 13.31 18.96
CA THR A 246 -10.76 12.08 19.62
C THR A 246 -9.86 11.64 20.78
N GLY A 247 -8.83 12.41 21.12
CA GLY A 247 -7.86 12.06 22.18
C GLY A 247 -6.99 10.83 21.86
N ARG A 248 -6.94 10.40 20.59
CA ARG A 248 -6.17 9.24 20.12
C ARG A 248 -4.73 9.58 19.74
N PHE A 249 -4.38 10.86 19.70
CA PHE A 249 -3.02 11.30 19.45
C PHE A 249 -2.14 11.04 20.67
N VAL A 250 -1.17 10.14 20.54
CA VAL A 250 -0.19 9.85 21.58
C VAL A 250 1.20 9.89 20.95
N ALA A 251 1.99 10.91 21.31
CA ALA A 251 3.36 11.03 20.86
C ALA A 251 4.25 10.04 21.62
N GLY A 252 4.75 9.00 20.94
CA GLY A 252 5.63 8.01 21.57
C GLY A 252 6.14 6.92 20.64
N PHE A 253 7.15 6.19 21.11
CA PHE A 253 7.71 5.02 20.42
C PHE A 253 7.00 3.71 20.79
N ASN A 254 6.40 3.62 21.98
CA ASN A 254 5.71 2.42 22.46
C ASN A 254 4.25 2.75 22.78
N THR A 255 3.48 3.19 21.79
CA THR A 255 2.06 3.52 21.96
C THR A 255 1.22 2.25 22.08
N PRO A 256 0.57 1.99 23.24
CA PRO A 256 -0.29 0.82 23.40
C PRO A 256 -1.39 0.79 22.35
N GLY A 257 -1.62 -0.37 21.72
CA GLY A 257 -2.64 -0.55 20.69
C GLY A 257 -2.20 -0.21 19.25
N VAL A 258 -1.00 0.36 19.05
CA VAL A 258 -0.43 0.50 17.71
C VAL A 258 0.36 -0.76 17.37
N ILE A 259 -0.16 -1.55 16.44
CA ILE A 259 0.53 -2.70 15.80
C ILE A 259 1.76 -2.19 15.03
N ALA A 260 2.86 -2.01 15.75
CA ALA A 260 4.15 -1.52 15.32
C ALA A 260 5.25 -2.14 16.20
N HIS A 261 6.49 -2.14 15.72
CA HIS A 261 7.66 -2.51 16.50
C HIS A 261 8.61 -1.31 16.63
N SER A 262 9.45 -1.33 17.67
CA SER A 262 10.35 -0.23 18.00
C SER A 262 11.79 -0.46 17.50
N GLU A 263 12.04 -1.54 16.75
CA GLU A 263 13.32 -1.73 16.06
C GLU A 263 13.52 -0.70 14.92
N HIS A 264 14.08 0.47 15.26
CA HIS A 264 14.23 1.62 14.37
C HIS A 264 14.98 1.31 13.07
N LEU A 265 16.05 0.51 13.12
CA LEU A 265 16.81 0.11 11.94
C LEU A 265 15.92 -0.58 10.90
N TRP A 266 15.05 -1.49 11.35
CA TRP A 266 14.19 -2.25 10.45
C TRP A 266 12.97 -1.46 10.00
N ASN A 267 12.51 -0.48 10.79
CA ASN A 267 11.56 0.53 10.32
C ASN A 267 12.14 1.33 9.15
N ILE A 268 13.40 1.76 9.25
CA ILE A 268 14.12 2.46 8.16
C ILE A 268 14.31 1.53 6.96
N LEU A 269 14.91 0.35 7.14
CA LEU A 269 15.23 -0.55 6.03
C LEU A 269 13.99 -1.13 5.34
N GLY A 270 12.93 -1.43 6.09
CA GLY A 270 11.65 -1.89 5.54
C GLY A 270 11.03 -0.84 4.62
N MET A 271 10.91 0.40 5.09
CA MET A 271 10.35 1.48 4.27
C MET A 271 11.31 2.00 3.19
N TYR A 272 12.62 1.87 3.38
CA TYR A 272 13.62 2.07 2.32
C TYR A 272 13.37 1.10 1.17
N THR A 273 13.20 -0.20 1.48
CA THR A 273 12.90 -1.24 0.49
C THR A 273 11.61 -0.93 -0.26
N VAL A 274 10.54 -0.55 0.45
CA VAL A 274 9.27 -0.14 -0.17
C VAL A 274 9.44 1.08 -1.07
N GLY A 275 10.16 2.11 -0.61
CA GLY A 275 10.40 3.34 -1.36
C GLY A 275 11.19 3.08 -2.64
N PHE A 276 12.27 2.32 -2.54
CA PHE A 276 13.12 1.98 -3.67
C PHE A 276 12.37 1.14 -4.71
N ALA A 277 11.77 0.03 -4.29
CA ALA A 277 11.01 -0.84 -5.18
C ALA A 277 9.78 -0.14 -5.79
N ALA A 278 9.10 0.74 -5.04
CA ALA A 278 7.97 1.51 -5.56
C ALA A 278 8.39 2.46 -6.70
N VAL A 279 9.58 3.07 -6.63
CA VAL A 279 10.07 3.91 -7.74
C VAL A 279 10.40 3.05 -8.95
N LEU A 280 11.06 1.90 -8.78
CA LEU A 280 11.37 0.97 -9.87
C LEU A 280 10.10 0.41 -10.53
N ALA A 281 9.08 0.08 -9.74
CA ALA A 281 7.79 -0.42 -10.22
C ALA A 281 6.88 0.66 -10.81
N GLY A 282 7.20 1.95 -10.63
CA GLY A 282 6.40 3.08 -11.10
C GLY A 282 5.19 3.42 -10.22
N GLY A 283 5.17 3.00 -8.96
CA GLY A 283 4.11 3.30 -8.00
C GLY A 283 4.22 2.49 -6.70
N CYS A 284 3.74 3.08 -5.59
CA CYS A 284 3.59 2.38 -4.31
C CYS A 284 2.35 1.45 -4.30
N PRO A 285 2.11 0.60 -3.27
CA PRO A 285 1.00 -0.35 -3.25
C PRO A 285 -0.35 0.24 -3.66
N LEU A 286 -0.70 1.41 -3.11
CA LEU A 286 -1.92 2.13 -3.46
C LEU A 286 -1.96 2.45 -4.95
N ARG A 287 -0.88 3.04 -5.47
CA ARG A 287 -0.82 3.46 -6.87
C ARG A 287 -0.88 2.27 -7.83
N GLN A 288 -0.30 1.13 -7.46
CA GLN A 288 -0.35 -0.09 -8.28
C GLN A 288 -1.79 -0.62 -8.42
N LEU A 289 -2.58 -0.66 -7.34
CA LEU A 289 -4.00 -1.02 -7.42
C LEU A 289 -4.80 -0.04 -8.30
N ILE A 290 -4.55 1.26 -8.13
CA ILE A 290 -5.22 2.32 -8.90
C ILE A 290 -4.84 2.27 -10.39
N LEU A 291 -3.59 1.98 -10.73
CA LEU A 291 -3.14 1.80 -12.11
C LEU A 291 -3.71 0.53 -12.72
N ALA A 292 -3.79 -0.56 -11.95
CA ALA A 292 -4.36 -1.80 -12.41
C ALA A 292 -5.87 -1.66 -12.70
N GLY A 293 -6.61 -0.93 -11.85
CA GLY A 293 -8.00 -0.57 -12.12
C GLY A 293 -8.19 0.34 -13.33
N GLN A 294 -7.20 1.18 -13.69
CA GLN A 294 -7.24 2.02 -14.90
C GLN A 294 -6.93 1.26 -16.20
N GLY A 295 -6.56 -0.03 -16.12
CA GLY A 295 -6.26 -0.87 -17.27
C GLY A 295 -4.80 -1.25 -17.45
N SER A 296 -3.90 -0.95 -16.51
CA SER A 296 -2.51 -1.36 -16.61
C SER A 296 -2.32 -2.81 -16.13
N SER A 297 -2.16 -3.75 -17.06
CA SER A 297 -1.84 -5.14 -16.75
C SER A 297 -0.46 -5.28 -16.09
N ASP A 298 0.49 -4.40 -16.41
CA ASP A 298 1.80 -4.33 -15.76
C ASP A 298 1.68 -4.03 -14.25
N ALA A 299 0.79 -3.11 -13.88
CA ALA A 299 0.47 -2.83 -12.49
C ALA A 299 -0.28 -4.01 -11.85
N ALA A 300 -1.18 -4.67 -12.58
CA ALA A 300 -1.87 -5.87 -12.10
C ALA A 300 -0.89 -7.01 -11.77
N VAL A 301 0.16 -7.21 -12.57
CA VAL A 301 1.24 -8.18 -12.28
C VAL A 301 2.01 -7.79 -11.01
N THR A 302 2.24 -6.49 -10.78
CA THR A 302 2.85 -6.01 -9.53
C THR A 302 1.93 -6.28 -8.34
N VAL A 303 0.61 -6.11 -8.50
CA VAL A 303 -0.40 -6.44 -7.49
C VAL A 303 -0.44 -7.94 -7.20
N ALA A 304 -0.35 -8.79 -8.21
CA ALA A 304 -0.22 -10.24 -8.04
C ALA A 304 1.05 -10.59 -7.25
N GLY A 305 2.17 -9.93 -7.55
CA GLY A 305 3.40 -10.04 -6.77
C GLY A 305 3.23 -9.63 -5.31
N MET A 306 2.52 -8.53 -5.04
CA MET A 306 2.20 -8.10 -3.68
C MET A 306 1.32 -9.13 -2.95
N PHE A 307 0.32 -9.70 -3.62
CA PHE A 307 -0.55 -10.74 -3.08
C PHE A 307 0.23 -12.00 -2.69
N VAL A 308 1.06 -12.51 -3.61
CA VAL A 308 1.95 -13.66 -3.34
C VAL A 308 2.97 -13.33 -2.25
N GLY A 309 3.55 -12.13 -2.27
CA GLY A 309 4.46 -11.66 -1.22
C GLY A 309 3.83 -11.67 0.16
N GLY A 310 2.52 -11.41 0.27
CA GLY A 310 1.80 -11.44 1.54
C GLY A 310 1.74 -12.86 2.12
N ALA A 311 1.51 -13.85 1.26
CA ALA A 311 1.59 -15.26 1.62
C ALA A 311 3.00 -15.68 2.04
N ILE A 312 4.02 -15.33 1.24
CA ILE A 312 5.43 -15.60 1.54
C ILE A 312 5.81 -15.07 2.92
N CYS A 313 5.38 -13.85 3.27
CA CYS A 313 5.77 -13.24 4.54
C CYS A 313 5.26 -13.99 5.77
N HIS A 314 4.07 -14.59 5.71
CA HIS A 314 3.54 -15.35 6.82
C HIS A 314 3.96 -16.83 6.82
N ASN A 315 4.16 -17.44 5.66
CA ASN A 315 4.60 -18.84 5.58
C ASN A 315 6.08 -19.01 5.94
N PHE A 316 6.94 -18.04 5.63
CA PHE A 316 8.38 -18.11 5.95
C PHE A 316 8.77 -17.30 7.19
N GLY A 317 7.79 -16.75 7.91
CA GLY A 317 8.02 -15.96 9.12
C GLY A 317 8.87 -14.71 8.84
N LEU A 318 8.55 -13.95 7.80
CA LEU A 318 9.23 -12.70 7.43
C LEU A 318 8.55 -11.46 8.00
N ALA A 319 7.25 -11.52 8.23
CA ALA A 319 6.48 -10.41 8.77
C ALA A 319 6.91 -10.10 10.21
N ALA A 320 7.04 -8.82 10.54
CA ALA A 320 7.30 -8.41 11.92
C ALA A 320 6.08 -8.66 12.82
N SER A 321 6.31 -8.70 14.13
CA SER A 321 5.25 -8.66 15.13
C SER A 321 5.08 -7.25 15.68
N GLY A 322 3.84 -6.84 15.95
CA GLY A 322 3.58 -5.60 16.66
C GLY A 322 3.70 -5.80 18.17
N THR A 323 4.00 -4.72 18.90
CA THR A 323 3.96 -4.72 20.36
C THR A 323 2.57 -5.08 20.85
N SER A 324 2.48 -6.08 21.73
CA SER A 324 1.22 -6.63 22.24
C SER A 324 1.29 -6.80 23.75
N LEU A 325 0.16 -6.62 24.44
CA LEU A 325 0.06 -7.01 25.84
C LEU A 325 -0.08 -8.53 25.93
N ASN A 326 0.72 -9.20 26.74
CA ASN A 326 0.53 -10.62 27.03
C ASN A 326 -0.80 -10.79 27.81
N PRO A 327 -1.75 -11.61 27.31
CA PRO A 327 -3.04 -11.81 27.98
C PRO A 327 -2.93 -12.37 29.41
N GLU A 328 -1.90 -13.17 29.68
CA GLU A 328 -1.73 -13.89 30.94
C GLU A 328 -0.93 -13.09 31.97
N THR A 329 0.18 -12.48 31.55
CA THR A 329 1.07 -11.73 32.45
C THR A 329 0.75 -10.24 32.53
N LYS A 330 -0.11 -9.72 31.64
CA LYS A 330 -0.35 -8.28 31.41
C LYS A 330 0.91 -7.48 31.09
N GLU A 331 2.03 -8.14 30.79
CA GLU A 331 3.29 -7.50 30.44
C GLU A 331 3.28 -7.10 28.96
N LEU A 332 3.96 -5.98 28.65
CA LEU A 332 4.08 -5.48 27.30
C LEU A 332 5.18 -6.25 26.56
N VAL A 333 4.82 -7.13 25.63
CA VAL A 333 5.77 -7.82 24.75
C VAL A 333 6.09 -6.90 23.58
N ALA A 334 7.35 -6.49 23.48
CA ALA A 334 7.82 -5.64 22.39
C ALA A 334 7.73 -6.38 21.05
N GLY A 335 7.18 -5.70 20.05
CA GLY A 335 7.19 -6.20 18.67
C GLY A 335 8.63 -6.32 18.16
N ALA A 336 8.88 -7.31 17.30
CA ALA A 336 10.20 -7.57 16.75
C ALA A 336 10.14 -8.01 15.30
N VAL A 337 11.21 -7.77 14.55
CA VAL A 337 11.38 -8.35 13.23
C VAL A 337 12.06 -9.72 13.37
N PRO A 338 11.47 -10.81 12.84
CA PRO A 338 12.10 -12.12 12.88
C PRO A 338 13.40 -12.13 12.06
N LEU A 339 14.35 -13.00 12.42
CA LEU A 339 15.65 -13.10 11.72
C LEU A 339 15.46 -13.34 10.22
N ASN A 340 14.52 -14.19 9.83
CA ASN A 340 14.20 -14.44 8.42
C ASN A 340 13.73 -13.16 7.71
N GLY A 341 12.90 -12.34 8.38
CA GLY A 341 12.46 -11.04 7.87
C GLY A 341 13.62 -10.05 7.68
N LYS A 342 14.55 -10.02 8.65
CA LYS A 342 15.78 -9.22 8.60
C LYS A 342 16.63 -9.57 7.37
N ILE A 343 16.89 -10.86 7.18
CA ILE A 343 17.66 -11.39 6.04
C ILE A 343 16.93 -11.11 4.72
N ALA A 344 15.63 -11.40 4.64
CA ALA A 344 14.82 -11.17 3.44
C ALA A 344 14.82 -9.69 3.02
N CYS A 345 14.73 -8.76 3.97
CA CYS A 345 14.80 -7.33 3.70
C CYS A 345 16.13 -6.93 3.03
N ILE A 346 17.26 -7.45 3.51
CA ILE A 346 18.58 -7.19 2.92
C ILE A 346 18.66 -7.76 1.51
N ILE A 347 18.22 -9.01 1.32
CA ILE A 347 18.18 -9.66 0.00
C ILE A 347 17.34 -8.84 -0.98
N CYS A 348 16.17 -8.36 -0.54
CA CYS A 348 15.31 -7.50 -1.36
C CYS A 348 16.01 -6.21 -1.80
N ILE A 349 16.75 -5.55 -0.91
CA ILE A 349 17.52 -4.34 -1.24
C ILE A 349 18.58 -4.66 -2.30
N VAL A 350 19.32 -5.76 -2.14
CA VAL A 350 20.34 -6.21 -3.11
C VAL A 350 19.68 -6.47 -4.47
N ILE A 351 18.57 -7.20 -4.51
CA ILE A 351 17.84 -7.47 -5.75
C ILE A 351 17.36 -6.16 -6.41
N CYS A 352 16.84 -5.20 -5.64
CA CYS A 352 16.48 -3.90 -6.17
C CYS A 352 17.66 -3.17 -6.80
N PHE A 353 18.85 -3.22 -6.19
CA PHE A 353 20.06 -2.65 -6.78
C PHE A 353 20.46 -3.34 -8.08
N VAL A 354 20.41 -4.68 -8.12
CA VAL A 354 20.68 -5.45 -9.33
C VAL A 354 19.70 -5.04 -10.43
N ILE A 355 18.40 -5.04 -10.17
CA ILE A 355 17.36 -4.61 -11.14
C ILE A 355 17.62 -3.17 -11.61
N ALA A 356 17.86 -2.25 -10.67
CA ALA A 356 18.04 -0.83 -10.93
C ALA A 356 19.22 -0.54 -11.87
N PHE A 357 20.32 -1.28 -11.77
CA PHE A 357 21.53 -1.01 -12.53
C PHE A 357 21.76 -1.94 -13.74
N THR A 358 21.06 -3.07 -13.81
CA THR A 358 21.11 -3.98 -14.97
C THR A 358 20.04 -3.67 -16.02
N CYS A 359 18.85 -3.22 -15.60
CA CYS A 359 17.76 -2.91 -16.52
C CYS A 359 17.84 -1.45 -17.00
N LYS A 360 18.73 -1.18 -17.96
CA LYS A 360 18.86 0.14 -18.58
C LYS A 360 17.95 0.27 -19.81
N ARG A 361 17.57 1.50 -20.15
CA ARG A 361 16.99 1.80 -21.47
C ARG A 361 17.96 1.32 -22.54
N GLU A 362 17.47 0.52 -23.47
CA GLU A 362 18.18 0.34 -24.74
C GLU A 362 18.33 1.71 -25.38
N GLU A 363 19.56 2.11 -25.67
CA GLU A 363 19.81 3.21 -26.60
C GLU A 363 19.12 2.82 -27.90
N ALA A 364 18.23 3.70 -28.39
CA ALA A 364 17.57 3.48 -29.66
C ALA A 364 18.67 3.30 -30.72
N LYS A 365 18.84 2.08 -31.22
CA LYS A 365 19.64 1.78 -32.40
C LYS A 365 18.91 2.25 -33.66
#